data_AF-F9SZZ0-F1
#
_entry.id   AF-F9SZZ0-F1
#
_cell.length_a   1.000
_cell.length_b   1.000
_cell.length_c   1.000
_cell.angle_alpha   90.00
_cell.angle_beta   90.00
_cell.angle_gamma   90.00
#
_symmetry.space_group_name_H-M   'P 1'
#
loop_
_entity.id
_entity.type
_entity.pdbx_description
1 polymer ?
#
loop_
_entity_poly.entity_id
_entity_poly.type
_entity_poly.pdbx_seq_one_letter_code
_entity_poly.pdbx_strand_id
1 'polypeptide(L)'
;MTTDYTALGELVSESRQLLDLIKGGAINTMQTEHTQALAKFNADATAFLANMQDAVPNLALSGNQTLQVAEGATIPSLFGANERVTMTRVTAIDGQPQLRTAEMKAMLADIEAGVKTQFPDFSILANNHYRDSFNIFRVSWDFSNYDKTPYLCYPLSNSVGIPIHNIKPLTSAALIKLESGSLIKGNSYFAEGAVLGEWRYCYTMHEDTHFGSYIYAHPFPASETGSFLMALPVVATGYLNRPEKLFTIPEIG
;
A
#
# COMPACT_ATOMS: atom_id res chain seq x y z
N MET A 1 13.78 -39.90 77.33
CA MET A 1 13.25 -39.50 76.02
C MET A 1 14.43 -39.11 75.15
N THR A 2 15.03 -40.08 74.47
CA THR A 2 16.01 -39.84 73.41
C THR A 2 15.21 -39.60 72.14
N THR A 3 15.09 -38.35 71.74
CA THR A 3 14.40 -37.97 70.51
C THR A 3 15.23 -38.45 69.33
N ASP A 4 14.71 -39.37 68.54
CA ASP A 4 15.37 -39.89 67.34
C ASP A 4 15.28 -38.84 66.22
N TYR A 5 16.33 -38.03 66.09
CA TYR A 5 16.43 -36.98 65.08
C TYR A 5 16.86 -37.49 63.70
N THR A 6 17.14 -38.80 63.56
CA THR A 6 17.60 -39.41 62.31
C THR A 6 16.54 -39.30 61.21
N ALA A 7 15.30 -39.68 61.53
CA ALA A 7 14.16 -39.57 60.61
C ALA A 7 13.85 -38.12 60.21
N LEU A 8 14.08 -37.15 61.12
CA LEU A 8 13.95 -35.72 60.81
C LEU A 8 15.06 -35.24 59.86
N GLY A 9 16.29 -35.76 60.01
CA GLY A 9 17.40 -35.47 59.11
C GLY A 9 17.17 -35.98 57.69
N GLU A 10 16.64 -37.20 57.54
CA GLU A 10 16.29 -37.80 56.25
C GLU A 10 15.19 -36.99 55.54
N LEU A 11 14.11 -36.65 56.27
CA LEU A 11 12.99 -35.89 55.73
C LEU A 11 13.40 -34.49 55.26
N VAL A 12 14.31 -33.82 55.98
CA VAL A 12 14.87 -32.53 55.55
C VAL A 12 15.73 -32.67 54.29
N SER A 13 16.48 -33.77 54.15
CA SER A 13 17.33 -34.02 52.98
C SER A 13 16.50 -34.29 51.73
N GLU A 14 15.49 -35.15 51.81
CA GLU A 14 14.54 -35.41 50.71
C GLU A 14 13.77 -34.14 50.31
N SER A 15 13.35 -33.34 51.30
CA SER A 15 12.67 -32.07 51.05
C SER A 15 13.55 -31.09 50.26
N ARG A 16 14.86 -31.05 50.52
CA ARG A 16 15.81 -30.21 49.76
C ARG A 16 15.99 -30.71 48.33
N GLN A 17 16.10 -32.01 48.14
CA GLN A 17 16.21 -32.62 46.80
C GLN A 17 14.97 -32.33 45.95
N LEU A 18 13.76 -32.44 46.52
CA LEU A 18 12.52 -32.07 45.85
C LEU A 18 12.49 -30.58 45.48
N LEU A 19 12.92 -29.72 46.40
CA LEU A 19 13.00 -28.28 46.17
C LEU A 19 13.95 -27.94 45.00
N ASP A 20 15.10 -28.61 44.94
CA ASP A 20 16.09 -28.40 43.88
C ASP A 20 15.59 -28.92 42.53
N LEU A 21 14.90 -30.07 42.50
CA LEU A 21 14.27 -30.60 41.29
C LEU A 21 13.16 -29.68 40.76
N ILE A 22 12.34 -29.12 41.65
CA ILE A 22 11.28 -28.18 41.29
C ILE A 22 11.87 -26.88 40.75
N LYS A 23 12.84 -26.29 41.47
CA LYS A 23 13.44 -25.01 41.10
C LYS A 23 14.31 -25.08 39.86
N GLY A 24 15.17 -26.09 39.77
CA GLY A 24 16.18 -26.21 38.71
C GLY A 24 15.67 -26.93 37.47
N GLY A 25 14.76 -27.89 37.62
CA GLY A 25 14.27 -28.72 36.51
C GLY A 25 12.90 -28.28 36.02
N ALA A 26 11.88 -28.44 36.87
CA ALA A 26 10.48 -28.26 36.45
C ALA A 26 10.16 -26.79 36.12
N ILE A 27 10.55 -25.84 36.97
CA ILE A 27 10.27 -24.41 36.74
C ILE A 27 10.99 -23.90 35.48
N ASN A 28 12.26 -24.25 35.28
CA ASN A 28 13.02 -23.86 34.10
C ASN A 28 12.43 -24.46 32.81
N THR A 29 11.95 -25.70 32.88
CA THR A 29 11.26 -26.36 31.75
C THR A 29 9.97 -25.63 31.41
N MET A 30 9.12 -25.36 32.41
CA MET A 30 7.86 -24.62 32.22
C MET A 30 8.10 -23.21 31.68
N GLN A 31 9.14 -22.49 32.15
CA GLN A 31 9.50 -21.17 31.64
C GLN A 31 9.94 -21.22 30.17
N THR A 32 10.71 -22.25 29.81
CA THR A 32 11.17 -22.45 28.43
C THR A 32 9.99 -22.76 27.51
N GLU A 33 9.14 -23.71 27.89
CA GLU A 33 7.94 -24.09 27.14
C GLU A 33 6.97 -22.91 26.99
N HIS A 34 6.74 -22.13 28.07
CA HIS A 34 5.90 -20.94 28.01
C HIS A 34 6.46 -19.89 27.05
N THR A 35 7.78 -19.65 27.08
CA THR A 35 8.43 -18.70 26.16
C THR A 35 8.30 -19.15 24.71
N GLN A 36 8.49 -20.44 24.44
CA GLN A 36 8.32 -21.01 23.10
C GLN A 36 6.87 -20.96 22.63
N ALA A 37 5.91 -21.30 23.49
CA ALA A 37 4.49 -21.24 23.18
C ALA A 37 4.03 -19.82 22.88
N LEU A 38 4.49 -18.83 23.65
CA LEU A 38 4.19 -17.41 23.40
C LEU A 38 4.79 -16.93 22.08
N ALA A 39 6.04 -17.29 21.79
CA ALA A 39 6.68 -16.96 20.52
C ALA A 39 5.93 -17.57 19.32
N LYS A 40 5.52 -18.85 19.43
CA LYS A 40 4.73 -19.52 18.41
C LYS A 40 3.35 -18.88 18.24
N PHE A 41 2.65 -18.61 19.32
CA PHE A 41 1.35 -17.95 19.28
C PHE A 41 1.44 -16.59 18.58
N ASN A 42 2.43 -15.78 18.91
CA ASN A 42 2.63 -14.47 18.28
C ASN A 42 2.92 -14.59 16.76
N ALA A 43 3.73 -15.58 16.37
CA ALA A 43 4.01 -15.85 14.96
C ALA A 43 2.75 -16.31 14.20
N ASP A 44 2.00 -17.26 14.78
CA ASP A 44 0.77 -17.79 14.18
C ASP A 44 -0.32 -16.71 14.09
N ALA A 45 -0.48 -15.88 15.12
CA ALA A 45 -1.42 -14.76 15.12
C ALA A 45 -1.06 -13.71 14.06
N THR A 46 0.22 -13.37 13.93
CA THR A 46 0.70 -12.44 12.89
C THR A 46 0.43 -12.99 11.49
N ALA A 47 0.71 -14.27 11.26
CA ALA A 47 0.43 -14.93 9.99
C ALA A 47 -1.07 -14.98 9.67
N PHE A 48 -1.91 -15.26 10.66
CA PHE A 48 -3.36 -15.24 10.50
C PHE A 48 -3.89 -13.85 10.13
N LEU A 49 -3.45 -12.79 10.81
CA LEU A 49 -3.85 -11.43 10.49
C LEU A 49 -3.41 -11.00 9.10
N ALA A 50 -2.18 -11.34 8.68
CA ALA A 50 -1.71 -11.09 7.33
C ALA A 50 -2.59 -11.78 6.27
N ASN A 51 -2.95 -13.05 6.50
CA ASN A 51 -3.85 -13.77 5.60
C ASN A 51 -5.26 -13.15 5.54
N MET A 52 -5.77 -12.62 6.65
CA MET A 52 -7.07 -11.95 6.67
C MET A 52 -7.08 -10.65 5.85
N GLN A 53 -5.96 -9.91 5.80
CA GLN A 53 -5.86 -8.70 4.99
C GLN A 53 -6.03 -8.98 3.48
N ASP A 54 -5.70 -10.18 3.03
CA ASP A 54 -5.83 -10.62 1.64
C ASP A 54 -7.18 -11.27 1.33
N ALA A 55 -7.95 -11.66 2.36
CA ALA A 55 -9.24 -12.32 2.20
C ALA A 55 -10.41 -11.35 1.96
N VAL A 56 -10.28 -10.08 2.37
CA VAL A 56 -11.33 -9.08 2.21
C VAL A 56 -11.21 -8.43 0.84
N PRO A 57 -12.29 -8.42 0.02
CA PRO A 57 -12.24 -7.78 -1.30
C PRO A 57 -12.01 -6.28 -1.18
N ASN A 58 -11.14 -5.75 -2.04
CA ASN A 58 -10.97 -4.32 -2.21
C ASN A 58 -12.09 -3.77 -3.11
N LEU A 59 -12.66 -2.63 -2.72
CA LEU A 59 -13.62 -1.87 -3.52
C LEU A 59 -13.07 -0.47 -3.74
N ALA A 60 -13.10 0.00 -4.99
CA ALA A 60 -12.69 1.35 -5.33
C ALA A 60 -13.74 2.35 -4.83
N LEU A 61 -13.28 3.31 -4.04
CA LEU A 61 -14.05 4.45 -3.53
C LEU A 61 -13.90 5.68 -4.43
N SER A 62 -12.76 5.77 -5.12
CA SER A 62 -12.57 6.67 -6.24
C SER A 62 -13.12 6.08 -7.54
N GLY A 63 -13.61 6.92 -8.43
CA GLY A 63 -13.96 6.51 -9.79
C GLY A 63 -12.82 6.68 -10.80
N ASN A 64 -13.01 6.09 -11.98
CA ASN A 64 -12.18 6.26 -13.18
C ASN A 64 -10.70 5.93 -12.98
N GLN A 65 -10.42 4.79 -12.35
CA GLN A 65 -9.05 4.30 -12.19
C GLN A 65 -8.29 4.18 -13.53
N THR A 66 -8.99 3.88 -14.62
CA THR A 66 -8.40 3.73 -15.96
C THR A 66 -8.07 5.06 -16.65
N LEU A 67 -8.33 6.20 -15.99
CA LEU A 67 -8.04 7.55 -16.47
C LEU A 67 -8.67 7.86 -17.83
N GLN A 68 -9.93 7.46 -18.04
CA GLN A 68 -10.68 7.86 -19.22
C GLN A 68 -10.95 9.36 -19.22
N VAL A 69 -10.99 9.94 -20.42
CA VAL A 69 -11.20 11.37 -20.61
C VAL A 69 -12.41 11.56 -21.52
N ALA A 70 -13.34 12.43 -21.10
CA ALA A 70 -14.45 12.83 -21.92
C ALA A 70 -13.97 13.60 -23.16
N GLU A 71 -14.76 13.56 -24.24
CA GLU A 71 -14.42 14.27 -25.48
C GLU A 71 -14.21 15.77 -25.23
N GLY A 72 -13.09 16.31 -25.70
CA GLY A 72 -12.71 17.72 -25.51
C GLY A 72 -12.14 18.08 -24.14
N ALA A 73 -12.14 17.16 -23.15
CA ALA A 73 -11.54 17.40 -21.86
C ALA A 73 -10.03 17.08 -21.86
N THR A 74 -9.28 17.74 -20.96
CA THR A 74 -7.84 17.49 -20.72
C THR A 74 -7.58 16.76 -19.42
N ILE A 75 -8.50 16.86 -18.46
CA ILE A 75 -8.46 16.19 -17.16
C ILE A 75 -9.34 14.94 -17.24
N PRO A 76 -8.87 13.76 -16.76
CA PRO A 76 -9.70 12.57 -16.65
C PRO A 76 -10.99 12.82 -15.87
N SER A 77 -12.07 12.13 -16.26
CA SER A 77 -13.34 12.19 -15.53
C SER A 77 -13.14 11.76 -14.07
N LEU A 78 -13.89 12.33 -13.13
CA LEU A 78 -13.77 12.01 -11.69
C LEU A 78 -12.34 12.20 -11.15
N PHE A 79 -11.64 13.21 -11.67
CA PHE A 79 -10.31 13.60 -11.23
C PHE A 79 -10.24 15.11 -11.03
N GLY A 80 -9.59 15.54 -9.94
CA GLY A 80 -9.28 16.93 -9.67
C GLY A 80 -7.81 17.23 -9.99
N ALA A 81 -7.53 18.42 -10.51
CA ALA A 81 -6.16 18.91 -10.69
C ALA A 81 -6.09 20.38 -10.27
N ASN A 82 -4.95 20.79 -9.75
CA ASN A 82 -4.67 22.19 -9.49
C ASN A 82 -4.61 22.97 -10.81
N GLU A 83 -5.00 24.24 -10.81
CA GLU A 83 -5.02 25.10 -12.00
C GLU A 83 -3.66 25.27 -12.69
N ARG A 84 -2.55 25.08 -11.98
CA ARG A 84 -1.18 25.11 -12.53
C ARG A 84 -0.61 23.73 -12.85
N VAL A 85 -1.44 22.70 -12.78
CA VAL A 85 -1.08 21.34 -13.18
C VAL A 85 -1.62 21.07 -14.57
N THR A 86 -0.75 20.59 -15.45
CA THR A 86 -1.12 20.11 -16.78
C THR A 86 -1.15 18.59 -16.78
N MET A 87 -2.25 18.02 -17.26
CA MET A 87 -2.39 16.58 -17.47
C MET A 87 -2.42 16.29 -18.97
N THR A 88 -1.46 15.50 -19.45
CA THR A 88 -1.33 15.14 -20.87
C THR A 88 -1.32 13.62 -21.00
N ARG A 89 -2.21 13.08 -21.84
CA ARG A 89 -2.19 11.65 -22.15
C ARG A 89 -0.91 11.30 -22.92
N VAL A 90 -0.10 10.41 -22.37
CA VAL A 90 1.13 9.93 -23.01
C VAL A 90 0.85 8.75 -23.91
N THR A 91 0.07 7.79 -23.42
CA THR A 91 -0.34 6.62 -24.19
C THR A 91 -1.64 6.03 -23.64
N ALA A 92 -2.29 5.20 -24.44
CA ALA A 92 -3.44 4.39 -24.05
C ALA A 92 -3.03 2.92 -24.22
N ILE A 93 -3.09 2.13 -23.15
CA ILE A 93 -2.78 0.70 -23.18
C ILE A 93 -4.07 -0.06 -23.48
N ASP A 94 -4.09 -0.77 -24.61
CA ASP A 94 -5.24 -1.58 -24.99
C ASP A 94 -5.35 -2.84 -24.12
N GLY A 95 -6.57 -3.20 -23.70
CA GLY A 95 -6.84 -4.41 -22.95
C GLY A 95 -6.62 -5.69 -23.76
N GLN A 96 -6.69 -5.61 -25.10
CA GLN A 96 -6.43 -6.72 -26.01
C GLN A 96 -4.95 -6.75 -26.43
N PRO A 97 -4.20 -7.83 -26.13
CA PRO A 97 -2.76 -7.88 -26.37
C PRO A 97 -2.38 -7.76 -27.85
N GLN A 98 -3.26 -8.17 -28.78
CA GLN A 98 -3.07 -8.06 -30.21
C GLN A 98 -3.19 -6.63 -30.76
N LEU A 99 -3.87 -5.73 -30.03
CA LEU A 99 -4.03 -4.32 -30.42
C LEU A 99 -2.92 -3.43 -29.86
N ARG A 100 -2.05 -3.97 -28.98
CA ARG A 100 -0.94 -3.23 -28.37
C ARG A 100 0.17 -3.00 -29.38
N THR A 101 0.50 -1.73 -29.64
CA THR A 101 1.63 -1.34 -30.48
C THR A 101 2.97 -1.64 -29.80
N ALA A 102 4.07 -1.49 -30.53
CA ALA A 102 5.41 -1.66 -29.98
C ALA A 102 5.69 -0.67 -28.83
N GLU A 103 5.20 0.57 -28.94
CA GLU A 103 5.35 1.62 -27.94
C GLU A 103 4.56 1.29 -26.66
N MET A 104 3.35 0.75 -26.79
CA MET A 104 2.56 0.28 -25.64
C MET A 104 3.28 -0.85 -24.90
N LYS A 105 3.87 -1.80 -25.64
CA LYS A 105 4.63 -2.91 -25.06
C LYS A 105 5.92 -2.44 -24.39
N ALA A 106 6.62 -1.47 -24.99
CA ALA A 106 7.81 -0.87 -24.40
C ALA A 106 7.47 -0.14 -23.07
N MET A 107 6.35 0.58 -23.03
CA MET A 107 5.86 1.22 -21.81
C MET A 107 5.53 0.19 -20.71
N LEU A 108 4.83 -0.89 -21.06
CA LEU A 108 4.54 -1.97 -20.11
C LEU A 108 5.80 -2.65 -19.59
N ALA A 109 6.80 -2.88 -20.45
CA ALA A 109 8.08 -3.45 -20.06
C ALA A 109 8.86 -2.52 -19.10
N ASP A 110 8.86 -1.20 -19.36
CA ASP A 110 9.47 -0.20 -18.48
C ASP A 110 8.78 -0.16 -17.10
N ILE A 111 7.44 -0.21 -17.06
CA ILE A 111 6.69 -0.32 -15.80
C ILE A 111 7.06 -1.61 -15.06
N GLU A 112 7.02 -2.76 -15.73
CA GLU A 112 7.33 -4.05 -15.10
C GLU A 112 8.75 -4.08 -14.53
N ALA A 113 9.73 -3.57 -15.27
CA ALA A 113 11.12 -3.50 -14.83
C ALA A 113 11.28 -2.65 -13.56
N GLY A 114 10.65 -1.47 -13.50
CA GLY A 114 10.70 -0.60 -12.33
C GLY A 114 9.98 -1.21 -11.11
N VAL A 115 8.77 -1.74 -11.29
CA VAL A 115 8.02 -2.35 -10.18
C VAL A 115 8.73 -3.61 -9.65
N LYS A 116 9.41 -4.37 -10.50
CA LYS A 116 10.21 -5.54 -10.10
C LYS A 116 11.35 -5.24 -9.14
N THR A 117 11.78 -3.99 -9.04
CA THR A 117 12.79 -3.62 -8.03
C THR A 117 12.20 -3.61 -6.60
N GLN A 118 10.87 -3.49 -6.46
CA GLN A 118 10.15 -3.61 -5.19
C GLN A 118 9.51 -5.01 -5.02
N PHE A 119 9.00 -5.58 -6.11
CA PHE A 119 8.25 -6.83 -6.13
C PHE A 119 8.80 -7.74 -7.22
N PRO A 120 9.87 -8.52 -6.96
CA PRO A 120 10.57 -9.30 -7.99
C PRO A 120 9.69 -10.30 -8.76
N ASP A 121 8.59 -10.73 -8.14
CA ASP A 121 7.59 -11.64 -8.68
C ASP A 121 6.47 -10.95 -9.46
N PHE A 122 6.44 -9.62 -9.50
CA PHE A 122 5.43 -8.87 -10.25
C PHE A 122 5.49 -9.22 -11.75
N SER A 123 4.32 -9.44 -12.34
CA SER A 123 4.19 -9.42 -13.80
C SER A 123 3.07 -8.47 -14.18
N ILE A 124 3.38 -7.58 -15.12
CA ILE A 124 2.37 -6.71 -15.70
C ILE A 124 1.50 -7.46 -16.72
N LEU A 125 1.84 -8.70 -17.08
CA LEU A 125 1.12 -9.52 -18.05
C LEU A 125 1.01 -8.84 -19.43
N ALA A 126 2.12 -8.27 -19.91
CA ALA A 126 2.17 -7.45 -21.14
C ALA A 126 1.68 -8.15 -22.42
N ASN A 127 1.59 -9.48 -22.44
CA ASN A 127 1.11 -10.29 -23.57
C ASN A 127 -0.26 -10.95 -23.33
N ASN A 128 -0.93 -10.68 -22.21
CA ASN A 128 -2.24 -11.26 -21.89
C ASN A 128 -3.35 -10.21 -21.96
N HIS A 129 -4.60 -10.67 -21.96
CA HIS A 129 -5.77 -9.81 -21.87
C HIS A 129 -5.85 -9.10 -20.51
N TYR A 130 -6.17 -7.81 -20.55
CA TYR A 130 -6.67 -7.08 -19.40
C TYR A 130 -8.18 -6.96 -19.48
N ARG A 131 -8.81 -6.82 -18.32
CA ARG A 131 -10.26 -6.57 -18.22
C ARG A 131 -10.65 -5.30 -18.97
N ASP A 132 -9.90 -4.21 -18.76
CA ASP A 132 -10.15 -2.90 -19.35
C ASP A 132 -8.86 -2.32 -19.96
N SER A 133 -9.04 -1.45 -20.95
CA SER A 133 -7.97 -0.55 -21.43
C SER A 133 -7.77 0.59 -20.42
N PHE A 134 -6.55 1.11 -20.31
CA PHE A 134 -6.24 2.22 -19.40
C PHE A 134 -5.29 3.24 -20.03
N ASN A 135 -5.35 4.47 -19.57
CA ASN A 135 -4.47 5.54 -20.04
C ASN A 135 -3.32 5.77 -19.07
N ILE A 136 -2.20 6.25 -19.63
CA ILE A 136 -1.06 6.76 -18.86
C ILE A 136 -0.99 8.25 -19.10
N PHE A 137 -0.99 9.01 -18.01
CA PHE A 137 -0.94 10.46 -18.03
C PHE A 137 0.39 10.96 -17.50
N ARG A 138 0.93 11.98 -18.16
CA ARG A 138 1.95 12.84 -17.59
C ARG A 138 1.24 13.94 -16.81
N VAL A 139 1.63 14.10 -15.56
CA VAL A 139 1.23 15.19 -14.68
C VAL A 139 2.44 16.11 -14.55
N SER A 140 2.34 17.32 -15.06
CA SER A 140 3.40 18.33 -15.01
C SER A 140 2.94 19.52 -14.20
N TRP A 141 3.87 20.12 -13.45
CA TRP A 141 3.57 21.30 -12.65
C TRP A 141 4.63 22.38 -12.80
N ASP A 142 4.16 23.63 -12.69
CA ASP A 142 4.99 24.82 -12.58
C ASP A 142 4.35 25.79 -11.57
N PHE A 143 4.94 25.83 -10.39
CA PHE A 143 4.56 26.70 -9.29
C PHE A 143 5.59 27.81 -9.06
N SER A 144 6.44 28.10 -10.04
CA SER A 144 7.29 29.29 -9.95
C SER A 144 6.41 30.52 -9.78
N ASN A 145 6.76 31.37 -8.81
CA ASN A 145 5.95 32.53 -8.38
C ASN A 145 4.58 32.14 -7.78
N TYR A 146 4.54 31.07 -6.98
CA TYR A 146 3.36 30.66 -6.22
C TYR A 146 3.68 30.56 -4.73
N ASP A 147 2.91 31.27 -3.91
CA ASP A 147 3.30 31.56 -2.51
C ASP A 147 2.84 30.47 -1.52
N LYS A 148 2.22 29.39 -2.00
CA LYS A 148 1.59 28.33 -1.19
C LYS A 148 2.05 26.97 -1.66
N THR A 149 2.11 25.99 -0.74
CA THR A 149 2.32 24.57 -1.11
C THR A 149 1.06 24.04 -1.81
N PRO A 150 1.09 23.82 -3.13
CA PRO A 150 -0.10 23.43 -3.89
C PRO A 150 -0.20 21.90 -3.95
N TYR A 151 -1.43 21.38 -3.92
CA TYR A 151 -1.66 19.99 -4.28
C TYR A 151 -1.47 19.80 -5.79
N LEU A 152 -1.18 18.58 -6.24
CA LEU A 152 -1.04 18.28 -7.67
C LEU A 152 -2.37 17.89 -8.31
N CYS A 153 -2.78 16.64 -8.11
CA CYS A 153 -4.00 16.08 -8.67
C CYS A 153 -4.50 14.94 -7.78
N TYR A 154 -5.78 14.58 -7.89
CA TYR A 154 -6.38 13.54 -7.07
C TYR A 154 -7.59 12.88 -7.71
N PRO A 155 -7.79 11.57 -7.46
CA PRO A 155 -9.05 10.93 -7.78
C PRO A 155 -10.19 11.44 -6.89
N LEU A 156 -11.38 11.56 -7.47
CA LEU A 156 -12.61 11.95 -6.77
C LEU A 156 -13.47 10.72 -6.45
N SER A 157 -14.34 10.86 -5.45
CA SER A 157 -15.35 9.83 -5.15
C SER A 157 -16.29 9.59 -6.33
N ASN A 158 -16.61 8.32 -6.58
CA ASN A 158 -17.41 7.88 -7.72
C ASN A 158 -18.84 8.47 -7.74
N SER A 159 -19.41 8.75 -6.56
CA SER A 159 -20.84 9.06 -6.46
C SER A 159 -21.19 10.54 -6.63
N VAL A 160 -20.25 11.48 -6.39
CA VAL A 160 -20.60 12.93 -6.34
C VAL A 160 -19.45 13.90 -6.61
N GLY A 161 -18.25 13.44 -6.99
CA GLY A 161 -17.11 14.36 -7.18
C GLY A 161 -16.64 15.05 -5.89
N ILE A 162 -16.98 14.48 -4.73
CA ILE A 162 -16.63 14.97 -3.40
C ILE A 162 -15.36 14.28 -2.87
N PRO A 163 -14.71 14.84 -1.83
CA PRO A 163 -13.63 14.18 -1.12
C PRO A 163 -14.03 12.80 -0.60
N ILE A 164 -13.07 11.87 -0.57
CA ILE A 164 -13.32 10.49 -0.14
C ILE A 164 -13.33 10.43 1.39
N HIS A 165 -14.37 9.82 1.95
CA HIS A 165 -14.51 9.66 3.40
C HIS A 165 -13.33 8.87 3.98
N ASN A 166 -12.85 9.31 5.15
CA ASN A 166 -11.78 8.65 5.85
C ASN A 166 -12.33 7.47 6.68
N ILE A 167 -12.41 6.31 6.03
CA ILE A 167 -12.82 5.03 6.63
C ILE A 167 -11.63 4.06 6.64
N LYS A 168 -11.55 3.20 7.66
CA LYS A 168 -10.44 2.25 7.81
C LYS A 168 -10.84 0.80 7.55
N PRO A 169 -9.89 -0.02 7.09
CA PRO A 169 -8.64 0.37 6.41
C PRO A 169 -8.93 0.85 4.99
N LEU A 170 -8.11 1.78 4.49
CA LEU A 170 -8.19 2.30 3.12
C LEU A 170 -6.79 2.51 2.58
N THR A 171 -6.60 2.26 1.28
CA THR A 171 -5.33 2.47 0.58
C THR A 171 -5.52 3.40 -0.60
N SER A 172 -4.65 4.40 -0.75
CA SER A 172 -4.48 5.13 -2.01
C SER A 172 -3.25 4.59 -2.72
N ALA A 173 -3.36 4.18 -3.98
CA ALA A 173 -2.27 3.55 -4.72
C ALA A 173 -2.26 3.95 -6.20
N ALA A 174 -1.09 3.89 -6.83
CA ALA A 174 -0.89 4.10 -8.26
C ALA A 174 0.43 3.48 -8.72
N LEU A 175 0.61 3.37 -10.04
CA LEU A 175 1.93 3.21 -10.65
C LEU A 175 2.43 4.61 -11.02
N ILE A 176 3.60 4.99 -10.51
CA ILE A 176 4.17 6.33 -10.71
C ILE A 176 5.63 6.24 -11.16
N LYS A 177 6.01 7.04 -12.15
CA LYS A 177 7.41 7.31 -12.51
C LYS A 177 7.66 8.81 -12.40
N LEU A 178 8.46 9.23 -11.42
CA LEU A 178 8.86 10.64 -11.31
C LEU A 178 9.86 10.96 -12.42
N GLU A 179 9.53 11.87 -13.33
CA GLU A 179 10.38 12.23 -14.47
C GLU A 179 11.31 13.40 -14.12
N SER A 180 10.83 14.34 -13.30
CA SER A 180 11.59 15.50 -12.83
C SER A 180 10.99 16.09 -11.56
N GLY A 181 11.76 16.90 -10.84
CA GLY A 181 11.35 17.52 -9.59
C GLY A 181 11.37 16.56 -8.40
N SER A 182 10.61 16.88 -7.37
CA SER A 182 10.48 16.07 -6.14
C SER A 182 9.11 16.24 -5.50
N LEU A 183 8.70 15.24 -4.72
CA LEU A 183 7.45 15.24 -3.95
C LEU A 183 7.75 15.28 -2.45
N ILE A 184 6.82 15.80 -1.65
CA ILE A 184 6.96 15.85 -0.19
C ILE A 184 6.75 14.45 0.39
N LYS A 185 7.81 13.86 0.94
CA LYS A 185 7.74 12.57 1.64
C LYS A 185 6.74 12.62 2.81
N GLY A 186 5.89 11.61 2.92
CA GLY A 186 4.83 11.54 3.92
C GLY A 186 3.58 12.35 3.57
N ASN A 187 3.60 13.11 2.47
CA ASN A 187 2.46 13.85 1.92
C ASN A 187 2.32 13.63 0.40
N SER A 188 2.78 12.47 -0.11
CA SER A 188 2.66 12.14 -1.55
C SER A 188 1.51 11.18 -1.86
N TYR A 189 0.85 10.60 -0.84
CA TYR A 189 -0.38 9.80 -0.95
C TYR A 189 -0.28 8.66 -1.99
N PHE A 190 -1.09 8.66 -3.06
CA PHE A 190 -0.98 7.61 -4.09
C PHE A 190 0.36 7.60 -4.82
N ALA A 191 1.17 8.67 -4.68
CA ALA A 191 2.53 8.78 -5.22
C ALA A 191 3.62 8.63 -4.15
N GLU A 192 3.28 8.24 -2.92
CA GLU A 192 4.27 7.94 -1.89
C GLU A 192 5.16 6.75 -2.32
N GLY A 193 6.48 6.95 -2.21
CA GLY A 193 7.49 6.00 -2.69
C GLY A 193 7.92 6.18 -4.14
N ALA A 194 7.43 7.20 -4.85
CA ALA A 194 7.90 7.51 -6.21
C ALA A 194 9.39 7.87 -6.22
N VAL A 195 10.11 7.41 -7.24
CA VAL A 195 11.56 7.62 -7.40
C VAL A 195 11.84 8.24 -8.77
N LEU A 196 12.81 9.14 -8.82
CA LEU A 196 13.23 9.80 -10.06
C LEU A 196 13.75 8.77 -11.08
N GLY A 197 13.20 8.81 -12.29
CA GLY A 197 13.61 8.00 -13.43
C GLY A 197 13.10 6.56 -13.45
N GLU A 198 12.32 6.13 -12.45
CA GLU A 198 11.92 4.73 -12.29
C GLU A 198 10.43 4.59 -11.97
N TRP A 199 9.75 3.64 -12.61
CA TRP A 199 8.39 3.25 -12.22
C TRP A 199 8.39 2.55 -10.87
N ARG A 200 7.47 2.96 -10.00
CA ARG A 200 7.25 2.35 -8.70
C ARG A 200 5.77 2.04 -8.52
N TYR A 201 5.50 0.94 -7.82
CA TYR A 201 4.21 0.77 -7.17
C TYR A 201 4.22 1.63 -5.91
N CYS A 202 3.40 2.68 -5.95
CA CYS A 202 3.28 3.68 -4.92
C CYS A 202 1.96 3.47 -4.18
N TYR A 203 2.00 3.57 -2.85
CA TYR A 203 0.79 3.47 -2.05
C TYR A 203 0.96 4.15 -0.69
N THR A 204 -0.17 4.55 -0.11
CA THR A 204 -0.29 5.03 1.27
C THR A 204 -1.45 4.31 1.93
N MET A 205 -1.18 3.72 3.09
CA MET A 205 -2.20 3.17 3.99
C MET A 205 -2.76 4.31 4.83
N HIS A 206 -4.08 4.43 4.87
CA HIS A 206 -4.80 5.40 5.69
C HIS A 206 -5.29 4.70 6.94
N GLU A 207 -4.61 4.97 8.06
CA GLU A 207 -4.84 4.33 9.35
C GLU A 207 -5.29 5.32 10.42
N ASP A 208 -5.80 6.50 10.05
CA ASP A 208 -6.41 7.47 10.98
C ASP A 208 -7.95 7.52 10.88
N THR A 209 -8.64 7.72 12.00
CA THR A 209 -10.13 7.79 12.05
C THR A 209 -10.53 8.98 12.85
N HIS A 210 -11.25 9.90 12.21
CA HIS A 210 -11.91 11.01 12.88
C HIS A 210 -13.34 11.13 12.35
N PHE A 211 -14.30 11.36 13.25
CA PHE A 211 -15.70 11.51 12.89
C PHE A 211 -15.88 12.64 11.86
N GLY A 212 -16.52 12.34 10.73
CA GLY A 212 -16.79 13.31 9.66
C GLY A 212 -15.57 13.75 8.85
N SER A 213 -14.41 13.08 8.97
CA SER A 213 -13.22 13.42 8.21
C SER A 213 -13.18 12.80 6.81
N TYR A 214 -12.39 13.41 5.94
CA TYR A 214 -12.07 12.94 4.60
C TYR A 214 -10.56 12.77 4.46
N ILE A 215 -10.12 12.01 3.46
CA ILE A 215 -8.70 11.88 3.15
C ILE A 215 -8.28 12.96 2.15
N TYR A 216 -7.07 13.48 2.33
CA TYR A 216 -6.37 14.12 1.22
C TYR A 216 -5.80 13.00 0.35
N ALA A 217 -6.18 12.94 -0.93
CA ALA A 217 -5.70 11.92 -1.87
C ALA A 217 -4.78 12.50 -2.94
N HIS A 218 -4.21 13.70 -2.71
CA HIS A 218 -3.37 14.39 -3.68
C HIS A 218 -1.89 14.44 -3.25
N PRO A 219 -0.94 14.13 -4.13
CA PRO A 219 0.47 14.38 -3.85
C PRO A 219 0.76 15.87 -3.74
N PHE A 220 1.75 16.23 -2.92
CA PHE A 220 2.30 17.58 -2.84
C PHE A 220 3.73 17.62 -3.40
N PRO A 221 4.07 18.62 -4.23
CA PRO A 221 5.40 18.80 -4.75
C PRO A 221 6.31 19.42 -3.68
N ALA A 222 7.57 18.99 -3.65
CA ALA A 222 8.63 19.64 -2.89
C ALA A 222 9.43 20.62 -3.77
N SER A 223 9.40 20.45 -5.10
CA SER A 223 10.03 21.35 -6.07
C SER A 223 9.01 22.27 -6.74
N GLU A 224 9.44 23.47 -7.15
CA GLU A 224 8.58 24.42 -7.87
C GLU A 224 8.08 23.86 -9.21
N THR A 225 8.94 23.13 -9.92
CA THR A 225 8.63 22.52 -11.21
C THR A 225 8.91 21.03 -11.16
N GLY A 226 8.21 20.27 -12.00
CA GLY A 226 8.46 18.84 -12.15
C GLY A 226 7.39 18.11 -12.95
N SER A 227 7.56 16.80 -13.04
CA SER A 227 6.58 15.94 -13.70
C SER A 227 6.69 14.50 -13.26
N PHE A 228 5.57 13.77 -13.33
CA PHE A 228 5.54 12.32 -13.22
C PHE A 228 4.59 11.70 -14.23
N LEU A 229 4.84 10.44 -14.59
CA LEU A 229 3.88 9.57 -15.27
C LEU A 229 3.05 8.83 -14.24
N MET A 230 1.77 8.63 -14.55
CA MET A 230 0.81 7.99 -13.67
C MET A 230 -0.07 7.01 -14.44
N ALA A 231 -0.27 5.83 -13.85
CA ALA A 231 -1.23 4.85 -14.29
C ALA A 231 -2.02 4.27 -13.11
N LEU A 232 -3.29 3.99 -13.36
CA LEU A 232 -4.19 3.27 -12.43
C LEU A 232 -4.30 3.87 -11.01
N PRO A 233 -4.38 5.21 -10.82
CA PRO A 233 -4.56 5.78 -9.50
C PRO A 233 -5.92 5.40 -8.92
N VAL A 234 -5.94 4.99 -7.66
CA VAL A 234 -7.15 4.57 -6.97
C VAL A 234 -7.06 4.87 -5.49
N VAL A 235 -8.23 5.05 -4.89
CA VAL A 235 -8.46 4.96 -3.46
C VAL A 235 -9.46 3.83 -3.24
N ALA A 236 -9.08 2.83 -2.46
CA ALA A 236 -9.88 1.63 -2.25
C ALA A 236 -9.95 1.24 -0.78
N THR A 237 -11.02 0.53 -0.41
CA THR A 237 -11.11 -0.16 0.89
C THR A 237 -10.01 -1.21 1.02
N GLY A 238 -9.63 -1.54 2.26
CA GLY A 238 -8.69 -2.62 2.52
C GLY A 238 -7.24 -2.25 2.25
N TYR A 239 -6.43 -3.29 2.04
CA TYR A 239 -4.99 -3.20 1.84
C TYR A 239 -4.62 -3.46 0.38
N LEU A 240 -4.12 -2.44 -0.30
CA LEU A 240 -3.41 -2.58 -1.58
C LEU A 240 -1.90 -2.61 -1.32
N ASN A 241 -1.46 -3.58 -0.53
CA ASN A 241 -0.06 -3.76 -0.14
C ASN A 241 0.81 -4.41 -1.22
N ARG A 242 0.21 -4.77 -2.37
CA ARG A 242 0.89 -5.39 -3.50
C ARG A 242 0.32 -4.94 -4.85
N PRO A 243 1.14 -4.87 -5.92
CA PRO A 243 0.72 -4.34 -7.22
C PRO A 243 -0.32 -5.20 -7.95
N GLU A 244 -0.40 -6.51 -7.68
CA GLU A 244 -1.37 -7.39 -8.35
C GLU A 244 -2.83 -7.06 -7.99
N LYS A 245 -3.03 -6.33 -6.88
CA LYS A 245 -4.35 -5.86 -6.44
C LYS A 245 -4.79 -4.55 -7.10
N LEU A 246 -3.92 -3.87 -7.85
CA LEU A 246 -4.19 -2.53 -8.36
C LEU A 246 -5.14 -2.54 -9.57
N PHE A 247 -5.29 -3.63 -10.31
CA PHE A 247 -5.90 -3.52 -11.64
C PHE A 247 -7.43 -3.50 -11.64
N THR A 248 -8.03 -2.37 -12.05
CA THR A 248 -9.48 -2.21 -12.33
C THR A 248 -10.35 -2.73 -11.19
N ILE A 249 -10.09 -2.20 -10.00
CA ILE A 249 -10.80 -2.60 -8.78
C ILE A 249 -12.29 -2.27 -8.94
N PRO A 250 -13.22 -3.17 -8.58
CA PRO A 250 -14.64 -2.90 -8.69
C PRO A 250 -15.03 -1.60 -7.97
N GLU A 251 -15.61 -0.66 -8.70
CA GLU A 251 -16.05 0.63 -8.17
C GLU A 251 -17.41 0.49 -7.46
N ILE A 252 -17.57 1.22 -6.36
CA ILE A 252 -18.89 1.40 -5.73
C ILE A 252 -19.62 2.49 -6.52
N GLY A 253 -20.81 2.18 -7.05
CA GLY A 253 -21.69 3.12 -7.76
C GLY A 253 -22.38 4.09 -6.82
#